data_AF-A0A958H3J1-F1
#
_entry.id   AF-A0A958H3J1-F1
#
_cell.length_a   1.000
_cell.length_b   1.000
_cell.length_c   1.000
_cell.angle_alpha   90.00
_cell.angle_beta   90.00
_cell.angle_gamma   90.00
#
_symmetry.space_group_name_H-M   'P 1'
#
loop_
_entity.id
_entity.type
_entity.pdbx_description
1 polymer ?
#
loop_
_entity_poly.entity_id
_entity_poly.type
_entity_poly.pdbx_seq_one_letter_code
_entity_poly.pdbx_strand_id
1 'polypeptide(L)'
;MVQLIDHSSINRAGFGQAQMKGFLAGWLNLLRRRPNDLLSFRGVQHILRLYNRIDRGLQYIDLDLIVGSVGRTHDFSRGFYPRDSVSEARWESVNRLFYSAGLPPIEVYKVSDVYFVVDGHHRVSVCRSNETEFIEAYVTEFHSPISINNYDDLNSISNKLRQSRKSSTHLVLT
;
A
#
# COMPACT_ATOMS: atom_id res chain seq x y z
N MET A 1 3.40 14.00 42.83
CA MET A 1 3.93 12.65 42.56
C MET A 1 3.10 12.07 41.42
N VAL A 2 3.65 12.06 40.21
CA VAL A 2 2.95 11.69 38.97
C VAL A 2 2.98 10.17 38.85
N GLN A 3 1.82 9.51 38.90
CA GLN A 3 1.70 8.07 38.61
C GLN A 3 1.01 7.86 37.27
N LEU A 4 1.87 7.53 36.30
CA LEU A 4 1.73 6.73 35.08
C LEU A 4 0.31 6.28 34.69
N ILE A 5 -0.15 6.80 33.56
CA ILE A 5 -1.29 6.28 32.80
C ILE A 5 -0.84 4.97 32.13
N ASP A 6 -1.42 3.86 32.57
CA ASP A 6 -1.35 2.56 31.92
C ASP A 6 -2.16 2.60 30.61
N HIS A 7 -1.49 2.43 29.47
CA HIS A 7 -2.08 2.44 28.13
C HIS A 7 -2.43 1.03 27.61
N SER A 8 -2.47 0.00 28.45
CA SER A 8 -2.69 -1.40 28.03
C SER A 8 -4.17 -1.81 27.86
N SER A 9 -5.01 -0.94 27.30
CA SER A 9 -6.41 -1.27 27.01
C SER A 9 -6.77 -0.96 25.56
N ILE A 10 -6.39 -1.86 24.64
CA ILE A 10 -7.02 -1.96 23.32
C ILE A 10 -7.79 -3.28 23.25
N ASN A 11 -9.08 -3.11 23.53
CA ASN A 11 -10.22 -4.00 23.35
C ASN A 11 -9.99 -5.24 22.47
N ARG A 12 -10.04 -6.40 23.13
CA ARG A 12 -10.56 -7.65 22.56
C ARG A 12 -12.07 -7.51 22.36
N ALA A 13 -12.49 -7.08 21.17
CA ALA A 13 -13.90 -7.21 20.75
C ALA A 13 -13.96 -7.26 19.21
N GLY A 14 -14.48 -8.36 18.66
CA GLY A 14 -14.81 -8.45 17.24
C GLY A 14 -14.51 -9.77 16.54
N PHE A 15 -14.65 -10.92 17.20
CA PHE A 15 -14.86 -12.19 16.50
C PHE A 15 -16.22 -12.12 15.78
N GLY A 16 -16.21 -12.13 14.45
CA GLY A 16 -17.35 -12.50 13.60
C GLY A 16 -18.36 -11.39 13.30
N GLN A 17 -18.64 -11.27 12.00
CA GLN A 17 -19.79 -10.58 11.38
C GLN A 17 -19.63 -9.09 11.03
N ALA A 18 -18.85 -8.83 9.97
CA ALA A 18 -19.21 -7.82 8.99
C ALA A 18 -18.92 -8.38 7.58
N GLN A 19 -19.96 -8.95 6.99
CA GLN A 19 -19.91 -9.76 5.78
C GLN A 19 -19.67 -8.92 4.50
N MET A 20 -18.67 -9.32 3.71
CA MET A 20 -18.87 -9.84 2.35
C MET A 20 -19.50 -8.94 1.27
N LYS A 21 -19.26 -7.63 1.29
CA LYS A 21 -19.59 -6.76 0.13
C LYS A 21 -18.40 -6.06 -0.54
N GLY A 22 -17.27 -5.90 0.15
CA GLY A 22 -16.03 -5.32 -0.42
C GLY A 22 -15.16 -6.34 -1.17
N PHE A 23 -15.16 -7.59 -0.69
CA PHE A 23 -14.31 -8.69 -1.17
C PHE A 23 -14.47 -8.97 -2.67
N LEU A 24 -15.69 -9.14 -3.18
CA LEU A 24 -15.93 -9.39 -4.60
C LEU A 24 -15.67 -8.17 -5.48
N ALA A 25 -15.91 -6.95 -4.99
CA ALA A 25 -15.70 -5.74 -5.76
C ALA A 25 -14.20 -5.44 -5.96
N GLY A 26 -13.35 -5.70 -4.96
CA GLY A 26 -11.88 -5.59 -5.08
C GLY A 26 -11.29 -6.68 -5.99
N TRP A 27 -11.75 -7.93 -5.83
CA TRP A 27 -11.28 -9.09 -6.58
C TRP A 27 -11.73 -9.12 -8.04
N LEU A 28 -13.00 -8.79 -8.35
CA LEU A 28 -13.53 -8.73 -9.72
C LEU A 28 -12.89 -7.62 -10.55
N ASN A 29 -12.46 -6.54 -9.90
CA ASN A 29 -11.72 -5.47 -10.55
C ASN A 29 -10.24 -5.80 -10.80
N LEU A 30 -9.72 -6.88 -10.21
CA LEU A 30 -8.35 -7.36 -10.41
C LEU A 30 -8.20 -8.11 -11.76
N LEU A 31 -9.29 -8.70 -12.28
CA LEU A 31 -9.26 -9.59 -13.45
C LEU A 31 -9.29 -8.89 -14.82
N ARG A 32 -9.42 -7.57 -14.90
CA ARG A 32 -9.45 -6.85 -16.19
C ARG A 32 -8.09 -6.23 -16.51
N ARG A 33 -7.39 -6.84 -17.47
CA ARG A 33 -6.23 -6.34 -18.25
C ARG A 33 -5.35 -5.33 -17.48
N ARG A 34 -4.55 -5.82 -16.53
CA ARG A 34 -3.55 -5.00 -15.86
C ARG A 34 -2.14 -5.29 -16.40
N PRO A 35 -1.26 -4.28 -16.47
CA PRO A 35 0.18 -4.53 -16.58
C PRO A 35 0.65 -5.35 -15.37
N ASN A 36 1.54 -6.31 -15.60
CA ASN A 36 1.81 -7.44 -14.69
C ASN A 36 2.73 -7.10 -13.49
N ASP A 37 3.20 -5.86 -13.41
CA ASP A 37 4.30 -5.46 -12.51
C ASP A 37 3.87 -4.44 -11.46
N LEU A 38 4.61 -4.43 -10.34
CA LEU A 38 4.43 -3.45 -9.26
C LEU A 38 4.73 -2.03 -9.74
N LEU A 39 3.89 -1.07 -9.33
CA LEU A 39 4.13 0.33 -9.65
C LEU A 39 5.40 0.82 -8.94
N SER A 40 6.36 1.33 -9.71
CA SER A 40 7.59 1.88 -9.16
C SER A 40 7.32 3.25 -8.54
N PHE A 41 7.51 3.37 -7.22
CA PHE A 41 7.41 4.66 -6.53
C PHE A 41 8.36 5.69 -7.12
N ARG A 42 9.57 5.29 -7.55
CA ARG A 42 10.54 6.22 -8.17
C ARG A 42 9.99 6.84 -9.45
N GLY A 43 9.27 6.06 -10.26
CA GLY A 43 8.61 6.58 -11.46
C GLY A 43 7.51 7.58 -11.12
N VAL A 44 6.67 7.25 -10.14
CA VAL A 44 5.59 8.14 -9.66
C VAL A 44 6.17 9.42 -9.05
N GLN A 45 7.19 9.31 -8.21
CA GLN A 45 7.90 10.42 -7.58
C GLN A 45 8.47 11.38 -8.63
N HIS A 46 9.07 10.85 -9.70
CA HIS A 46 9.63 11.66 -10.78
C HIS A 46 8.55 12.43 -11.55
N ILE A 47 7.44 11.76 -11.92
CA ILE A 47 6.34 12.37 -12.67
C ILE A 47 5.66 13.46 -11.83
N LEU A 48 5.37 13.17 -10.57
CA LEU A 48 4.56 14.03 -9.70
C LEU A 48 5.38 15.00 -8.84
N ARG A 49 6.72 14.92 -8.90
CA ARG A 49 7.64 15.77 -8.13
C ARG A 49 7.36 15.68 -6.61
N LEU A 50 7.25 14.46 -6.11
CA LEU A 50 6.95 14.19 -4.71
C LEU A 50 8.19 14.41 -3.83
N TYR A 51 8.27 15.55 -3.14
CA TYR A 51 9.39 15.88 -2.26
C TYR A 51 8.99 16.13 -0.81
N ASN A 52 7.79 16.66 -0.58
CA ASN A 52 7.29 16.97 0.75
C ASN A 52 6.81 15.69 1.42
N ARG A 53 7.44 15.35 2.55
CA ARG A 53 7.15 14.15 3.34
C ARG A 53 6.52 14.52 4.66
N ILE A 54 5.49 13.78 5.05
CA ILE A 54 4.82 13.93 6.34
C ILE A 54 4.80 12.56 6.99
N ASP A 55 5.40 12.44 8.17
CA ASP A 55 5.27 11.22 8.97
C ASP A 55 3.84 11.14 9.54
N ARG A 56 3.17 10.02 9.26
CA ARG A 56 1.81 9.73 9.70
C ARG A 56 1.77 8.66 10.80
N GLY A 57 2.93 8.16 11.23
CA GLY A 57 3.07 7.19 12.29
C GLY A 57 2.52 5.80 11.93
N LEU A 58 2.20 5.03 12.97
CA LEU A 58 1.67 3.67 12.86
C LEU A 58 0.17 3.68 12.53
N GLN A 59 -0.23 2.95 11.50
CA GLN A 59 -1.62 2.84 11.04
C GLN A 59 -1.95 1.44 10.55
N TYR A 60 -3.22 1.05 10.62
CA TYR A 60 -3.74 -0.07 9.84
C TYR A 60 -4.08 0.42 8.43
N ILE A 61 -3.52 -0.24 7.41
CA ILE A 61 -3.78 0.08 6.01
C ILE A 61 -4.39 -1.11 5.28
N ASP A 62 -5.24 -0.81 4.30
CA ASP A 62 -5.85 -1.81 3.43
C ASP A 62 -4.80 -2.39 2.47
N LEU A 63 -4.70 -3.72 2.44
CA LEU A 63 -3.79 -4.45 1.56
C LEU A 63 -4.09 -4.23 0.07
N ASP A 64 -5.34 -3.91 -0.31
CA ASP A 64 -5.75 -3.61 -1.70
C ASP A 64 -5.29 -2.23 -2.18
N LEU A 65 -4.96 -1.33 -1.25
CA LEU A 65 -4.38 -0.03 -1.53
C LEU A 65 -2.86 -0.09 -1.66
N ILE A 66 -2.24 -1.25 -1.41
CA ILE A 66 -0.80 -1.47 -1.67
C ILE A 66 -0.59 -1.83 -3.15
N VAL A 67 -0.08 -0.86 -3.91
CA VAL A 67 -0.06 -0.90 -5.39
C VAL A 67 1.33 -1.07 -5.98
N GLY A 68 2.35 -0.86 -5.17
CA GLY A 68 3.69 -0.68 -5.67
C GLY A 68 4.76 -0.80 -4.61
N SER A 69 5.97 -0.48 -5.03
CA SER A 69 7.15 -0.62 -4.19
C SER A 69 8.17 0.47 -4.47
N VAL A 70 8.94 0.82 -3.44
CA VAL A 70 10.07 1.75 -3.53
C VAL A 70 11.31 1.08 -4.13
N GLY A 71 11.42 -0.24 -3.99
CA GLY A 71 12.47 -1.08 -4.58
C GLY A 71 11.96 -2.49 -4.90
N ARG A 72 12.80 -3.39 -5.43
CA ARG A 72 12.43 -4.82 -5.60
C ARG A 72 11.17 -5.10 -6.44
N THR A 73 10.83 -4.22 -7.39
CA THR A 73 9.66 -4.39 -8.27
C THR A 73 9.72 -5.64 -9.14
N HIS A 74 10.92 -6.21 -9.33
CA HIS A 74 11.17 -7.45 -10.08
C HIS A 74 11.13 -8.72 -9.21
N ASP A 75 11.13 -8.60 -7.88
CA ASP A 75 11.13 -9.76 -6.97
C ASP A 75 9.72 -10.26 -6.67
N PHE A 76 8.71 -9.41 -6.87
CA PHE A 76 7.33 -9.70 -6.52
C PHE A 76 6.41 -9.38 -7.70
N SER A 77 5.35 -10.17 -7.86
CA SER A 77 4.24 -9.81 -8.75
C SER A 77 3.41 -8.66 -8.14
N ARG A 78 2.48 -8.08 -8.90
CA ARG A 78 1.51 -7.09 -8.37
C ARG A 78 0.67 -7.63 -7.20
N GLY A 79 0.48 -8.95 -7.16
CA GLY A 79 -0.15 -9.65 -6.05
C GLY A 79 0.72 -9.72 -4.79
N PHE A 80 1.96 -9.22 -4.82
CA PHE A 80 3.01 -9.48 -3.84
C PHE A 80 3.36 -10.98 -3.71
N TYR A 81 3.06 -11.79 -4.73
CA TYR A 81 3.55 -13.16 -4.77
C TYR A 81 5.04 -13.16 -5.13
N PRO A 82 5.89 -13.87 -4.37
CA PRO A 82 7.31 -14.00 -4.67
C PRO A 82 7.51 -14.59 -6.06
N ARG A 83 8.47 -14.06 -6.80
CA ARG A 83 9.00 -14.66 -8.04
C ARG A 83 10.23 -15.52 -7.70
N ASP A 84 10.74 -16.27 -8.66
CA ASP A 84 11.83 -17.26 -8.49
C ASP A 84 13.10 -16.72 -7.79
N SER A 85 13.29 -15.39 -7.73
CA SER A 85 14.40 -14.74 -7.02
C SER A 85 14.22 -14.66 -5.50
N VAL A 86 13.06 -15.03 -4.94
CA VAL A 86 12.73 -14.83 -3.53
C VAL A 86 12.88 -16.12 -2.72
N SER A 87 13.56 -16.03 -1.57
CA SER A 87 13.80 -17.17 -0.69
C SER A 87 12.49 -17.71 -0.07
N GLU A 88 12.13 -18.93 -0.48
CA GLU A 88 11.02 -19.71 0.08
C GLU A 88 11.16 -19.92 1.59
N ALA A 89 12.36 -20.32 2.05
CA ALA A 89 12.65 -20.51 3.48
C ALA A 89 12.38 -19.25 4.32
N ARG A 90 12.67 -18.05 3.77
CA ARG A 90 12.36 -16.78 4.43
C ARG A 90 10.85 -16.54 4.47
N TRP A 91 10.14 -16.81 3.37
CA TRP A 91 8.69 -16.67 3.31
C TRP A 91 7.99 -17.58 4.34
N GLU A 92 8.38 -18.85 4.42
CA GLU A 92 7.83 -19.80 5.40
C GLU A 92 8.08 -19.35 6.84
N SER A 93 9.26 -18.81 7.12
CA SER A 93 9.59 -18.28 8.44
C SER A 93 8.65 -17.14 8.83
N VAL A 94 8.38 -16.22 7.90
CA VAL A 94 7.41 -15.12 8.11
C VAL A 94 5.99 -15.67 8.27
N ASN A 95 5.61 -16.68 7.48
CA ASN A 95 4.29 -17.30 7.59
C ASN A 95 4.08 -17.98 8.96
N ARG A 96 5.11 -18.64 9.52
CA ARG A 96 5.04 -19.18 10.88
C ARG A 96 4.89 -18.08 11.95
N LEU A 97 5.56 -16.93 11.77
CA LEU A 97 5.41 -15.79 12.68
C LEU A 97 3.99 -15.23 12.69
N PHE A 98 3.34 -15.16 11.52
CA PHE A 98 1.95 -14.71 11.39
C PHE A 98 1.00 -15.47 12.35
N TYR A 99 1.13 -16.79 12.44
CA TYR A 99 0.27 -17.62 13.29
C TYR A 99 0.65 -17.63 14.78
N SER A 100 1.89 -17.29 15.12
CA SER A 100 2.41 -17.48 16.48
C SER A 100 2.49 -16.19 17.30
N ALA A 101 3.07 -15.13 16.72
CA ALA A 101 3.35 -13.88 17.41
C ALA A 101 2.76 -12.65 16.70
N GLY A 102 2.17 -12.84 15.52
CA GLY A 102 1.82 -11.75 14.63
C GLY A 102 3.03 -11.24 13.84
N LEU A 103 2.77 -10.35 12.88
CA LEU A 103 3.81 -9.75 12.05
C LEU A 103 4.14 -8.35 12.56
N PRO A 104 5.43 -7.95 12.61
CA PRO A 104 5.78 -6.57 12.91
C PRO A 104 5.20 -5.63 11.82
N PRO A 105 5.01 -4.32 12.13
CA PRO A 105 4.51 -3.35 11.16
C PRO A 105 5.44 -3.20 9.95
N ILE A 106 4.87 -3.08 8.75
CA ILE A 106 5.63 -2.79 7.52
C ILE A 106 5.97 -1.31 7.43
N GLU A 107 6.80 -0.92 6.46
CA GLU A 107 7.06 0.49 6.15
C GLU A 107 6.53 0.83 4.77
N VAL A 108 5.76 1.92 4.66
CA VAL A 108 5.16 2.33 3.39
C VAL A 108 5.27 3.83 3.14
N TYR A 109 5.33 4.17 1.86
CA TYR A 109 5.06 5.52 1.38
C TYR A 109 3.63 5.61 0.89
N LYS A 110 2.91 6.64 1.34
CA LYS A 110 1.55 6.97 0.88
C LYS A 110 1.60 8.08 -0.15
N VAL A 111 0.88 7.92 -1.25
CA VAL A 111 0.67 8.97 -2.26
C VAL A 111 -0.82 8.98 -2.60
N SER A 112 -1.50 10.08 -2.32
CA SER A 112 -2.97 10.13 -2.42
C SER A 112 -3.59 8.98 -1.60
N ASP A 113 -4.35 8.07 -2.21
CA ASP A 113 -5.03 6.98 -1.48
C ASP A 113 -4.30 5.63 -1.58
N VAL A 114 -3.09 5.59 -2.13
CA VAL A 114 -2.36 4.34 -2.40
C VAL A 114 -1.01 4.27 -1.70
N TYR A 115 -0.53 3.06 -1.49
CA TYR A 115 0.68 2.74 -0.72
C TYR A 115 1.73 2.03 -1.57
N PHE A 116 2.99 2.35 -1.27
CA PHE A 116 4.19 1.77 -1.85
C PHE A 116 5.04 1.18 -0.74
N VAL A 117 5.34 -0.12 -0.82
CA VAL A 117 6.13 -0.81 0.20
C VAL A 117 7.58 -0.34 0.15
N VAL A 118 8.09 0.14 1.28
CA VAL A 118 9.50 0.45 1.54
C VAL A 118 10.19 -0.81 2.05
N ASP A 119 9.63 -1.40 3.12
CA ASP A 119 10.07 -2.66 3.72
C ASP A 119 8.87 -3.55 4.09
N GLY A 120 9.09 -4.86 4.11
CA GLY A 120 8.10 -5.84 4.55
C GLY A 120 7.35 -6.57 3.43
N HIS A 121 7.91 -6.67 2.22
CA HIS A 121 7.29 -7.34 1.07
C HIS A 121 6.81 -8.77 1.37
N HIS A 122 7.61 -9.56 2.09
CA HIS A 122 7.21 -10.91 2.51
C HIS A 122 6.01 -10.89 3.47
N ARG A 123 5.91 -9.89 4.34
CA ARG A 123 4.78 -9.76 5.28
C ARG A 123 3.50 -9.43 4.53
N VAL A 124 3.57 -8.52 3.55
CA VAL A 124 2.45 -8.24 2.63
C VAL A 124 2.04 -9.50 1.86
N SER A 125 3.02 -10.25 1.35
CA SER A 125 2.78 -11.52 0.67
C SER A 125 2.05 -12.53 1.56
N VAL A 126 2.56 -12.76 2.77
CA VAL A 126 1.96 -13.66 3.76
C VAL A 126 0.55 -13.21 4.14
N CYS A 127 0.34 -11.92 4.44
CA CYS A 127 -1.00 -11.40 4.76
C CYS A 127 -2.00 -11.62 3.62
N ARG A 128 -1.59 -11.40 2.37
CA ARG A 128 -2.45 -11.67 1.21
C ARG A 128 -2.73 -13.16 1.02
N SER A 129 -1.73 -14.02 1.19
CA SER A 129 -1.90 -15.47 1.12
C SER A 129 -2.80 -16.03 2.23
N ASN A 130 -2.90 -15.33 3.36
CA ASN A 130 -3.78 -15.68 4.47
C ASN A 130 -5.07 -14.82 4.49
N GLU A 131 -5.44 -14.20 3.36
CA GLU A 131 -6.70 -13.48 3.16
C GLU A 131 -7.00 -12.39 4.21
N THR A 132 -5.96 -11.77 4.75
CA THR A 132 -6.11 -10.63 5.66
C THR A 132 -6.47 -9.37 4.86
N GLU A 133 -7.32 -8.50 5.40
CA GLU A 133 -7.73 -7.25 4.75
C GLU A 133 -6.79 -6.08 5.09
N PHE A 134 -6.32 -6.01 6.33
CA PHE A 134 -5.49 -4.91 6.84
C PHE A 134 -4.14 -5.39 7.35
N ILE A 135 -3.14 -4.50 7.28
CA ILE A 135 -1.81 -4.72 7.86
C ILE A 135 -1.34 -3.46 8.61
N GLU A 136 -0.63 -3.63 9.72
CA GLU A 136 0.01 -2.52 10.43
C GLU A 136 1.20 -1.98 9.62
N ALA A 137 1.29 -0.67 9.48
CA ALA A 137 2.33 0.00 8.74
C ALA A 137 2.75 1.33 9.39
N TYR A 138 4.04 1.62 9.36
CA TYR A 138 4.55 2.99 9.50
C TYR A 138 4.40 3.72 8.17
N VAL A 139 3.67 4.83 8.19
CA VAL A 139 3.26 5.55 6.97
C VAL A 139 4.00 6.87 6.85
N THR A 140 4.75 7.06 5.76
CA THR A 140 5.25 8.37 5.34
C THR A 140 4.46 8.86 4.12
N GLU A 141 3.72 9.95 4.26
CA GLU A 141 2.89 10.50 3.19
C GLU A 141 3.63 11.54 2.35
N PHE A 142 3.43 11.47 1.03
CA PHE A 142 3.89 12.46 0.07
C PHE A 142 2.69 13.17 -0.56
N HIS A 143 2.73 14.51 -0.54
CA HIS A 143 1.69 15.33 -1.15
C HIS A 143 1.74 15.22 -2.69
N SER A 144 0.63 14.78 -3.28
CA SER A 144 0.46 14.67 -4.72
C SER A 144 -0.41 15.80 -5.28
N PRO A 145 -0.07 16.38 -6.45
CA PRO A 145 -0.91 17.38 -7.11
C PRO A 145 -2.17 16.77 -7.76
N ILE A 146 -2.26 15.44 -7.85
CA ILE A 146 -3.40 14.71 -8.44
C ILE A 146 -3.80 13.50 -7.59
N SER A 147 -5.06 13.08 -7.70
CA SER A 147 -5.48 11.80 -7.12
C SER A 147 -4.97 10.61 -7.95
N ILE A 148 -4.47 9.59 -7.25
CA ILE A 148 -3.98 8.32 -7.82
C ILE A 148 -4.76 7.21 -7.14
N ASN A 149 -5.15 6.19 -7.90
CA ASN A 149 -5.84 5.01 -7.39
C ASN A 149 -5.08 3.73 -7.76
N ASN A 150 -5.57 2.58 -7.28
CA ASN A 150 -4.91 1.29 -7.43
C ASN A 150 -4.94 0.69 -8.84
N TYR A 151 -5.61 1.34 -9.79
CA TYR A 151 -5.64 0.99 -11.21
C TYR A 151 -4.65 1.80 -12.05
N ASP A 152 -4.07 2.85 -11.49
CA ASP A 152 -3.18 3.73 -12.23
C ASP A 152 -1.83 3.06 -12.54
N ASP A 153 -1.33 3.37 -13.74
CA ASP A 153 0.03 3.09 -14.17
C ASP A 153 0.79 4.41 -14.41
N LEU A 154 2.07 4.33 -14.75
CA LEU A 154 2.89 5.54 -14.98
C LEU A 154 2.34 6.41 -16.12
N ASN A 155 1.74 5.81 -17.16
CA ASN A 155 1.20 6.54 -18.29
C ASN A 155 -0.11 7.26 -17.93
N SER A 156 -1.00 6.59 -17.19
CA SER A 156 -2.25 7.19 -16.71
C SER A 156 -1.96 8.36 -15.77
N ILE A 157 -0.99 8.21 -14.86
CA ILE A 157 -0.54 9.26 -13.94
C ILE A 157 0.00 10.47 -14.72
N SER A 158 0.86 10.23 -15.72
CA SER A 158 1.40 11.30 -16.58
C SER A 158 0.29 12.04 -17.34
N ASN A 159 -0.69 11.31 -17.88
CA ASN A 159 -1.83 11.89 -18.58
C ASN A 159 -2.72 12.73 -17.66
N LYS A 160 -3.04 12.22 -16.46
CA LYS A 160 -3.80 12.96 -15.44
C LYS A 160 -3.11 14.25 -15.04
N LEU A 161 -1.78 14.21 -14.83
CA LEU A 161 -1.00 15.41 -14.50
C LEU A 161 -1.07 16.46 -15.63
N ARG A 162 -0.92 16.03 -16.89
CA ARG A 162 -1.04 16.92 -18.07
C ARG A 162 -2.42 17.57 -18.16
N GLN A 163 -3.48 16.81 -17.88
CA GLN A 163 -4.87 17.32 -17.90
C GLN A 163 -5.12 18.35 -16.79
N SER A 164 -4.69 18.05 -15.56
CA SER A 164 -4.81 18.97 -14.41
C SER A 164 -4.15 20.34 -14.67
N ARG A 165 -2.96 20.34 -15.31
CA ARG A 165 -2.27 21.58 -15.69
C ARG A 165 -3.05 22.39 -16.72
N LYS A 166 -3.56 21.76 -17.78
CA LYS A 166 -4.35 22.45 -18.84
C LYS A 166 -5.63 23.10 -18.28
N SER A 167 -6.31 22.40 -17.36
CA SER A 167 -7.52 22.94 -16.72
C SER A 167 -7.21 24.12 -15.80
N SER A 168 -6.04 24.16 -15.18
CA SER A 168 -5.61 25.27 -14.33
C SER A 168 -5.23 26.52 -15.14
N THR A 169 -4.73 26.36 -16.38
CA THR A 169 -4.36 27.49 -17.25
C THR A 169 -5.59 28.25 -17.77
N HIS A 170 -6.74 27.59 -17.92
CA HIS A 170 -7.97 28.25 -18.40
C HIS A 170 -8.64 29.16 -17.35
N LEU A 171 -8.40 28.93 -16.05
CA LEU A 171 -9.00 29.73 -14.98
C LEU A 171 -8.26 31.06 -14.69
N VAL A 172 -7.07 31.26 -15.27
CA VAL A 172 -6.24 32.47 -15.00
C VAL A 172 -6.36 33.51 -16.15
N LEU A 173 -7.04 33.17 -17.25
CA LEU A 173 -7.17 34.03 -18.44
C LEU A 173 -8.59 34.55 -18.70
N THR A 174 -9.47 34.55 -17.69
CA THR A 174 -10.82 35.13 -17.76
C THR A 174 -10.99 36.16 -16.65
#